data_AF-A0A959UZE1-F1
#
_entry.id   AF-A0A959UZE1-F1
#
_cell.length_a   1.000
_cell.length_b   1.000
_cell.length_c   1.000
_cell.angle_alpha   90.00
_cell.angle_beta   90.00
_cell.angle_gamma   90.00
#
_symmetry.space_group_name_H-M   'P 1'
#
loop_
_entity.id
_entity.type
_entity.pdbx_description
1 polymer ?
#
loop_
_entity_poly.entity_id
_entity_poly.type
_entity_poly.pdbx_seq_one_letter_code
_entity_poly.pdbx_strand_id
1 'polypeptide(L)'
;SQNVRILIDGKPSGLVGISSTDALRMLQGDLIDKVEVITNPSARYDAEGEVGIINIVLKKQQRNGLNGSFEVTTGYPDNHGVSFSLNHRSRHVNLFSSYGFAYRRA
;
A
#
# COMPACT_ATOMS: atom_id res chain seq x y z
N SER A 1 34.00 -7.29 -4.46
CA SER A 1 32.62 -6.78 -4.33
C SER A 1 31.66 -7.93 -4.35
N GLN A 2 30.91 -8.15 -3.26
CA GLN A 2 29.77 -9.07 -3.26
C GLN A 2 28.57 -8.27 -3.77
N ASN A 3 28.35 -8.28 -5.09
CA ASN A 3 27.21 -7.59 -5.68
C ASN A 3 25.95 -8.37 -5.32
N VAL A 4 25.06 -7.78 -4.52
CA VAL A 4 23.76 -8.34 -4.16
C VAL A 4 22.68 -7.45 -4.78
N ARG A 5 21.75 -8.05 -5.51
CA ARG A 5 20.62 -7.33 -6.09
C ARG A 5 19.46 -7.25 -5.11
N ILE A 6 18.89 -6.07 -4.96
CA ILE A 6 17.71 -5.86 -4.14
C ILE A 6 16.48 -5.68 -5.03
N LEU A 7 15.50 -6.54 -4.84
CA LEU A 7 14.17 -6.43 -5.44
C LEU A 7 13.17 -5.97 -4.39
N ILE A 8 12.18 -5.18 -4.80
CA ILE A 8 11.00 -4.86 -4.01
C ILE A 8 9.78 -5.41 -4.77
N ASP A 9 9.06 -6.35 -4.17
CA ASP A 9 7.95 -7.08 -4.80
C ASP A 9 8.31 -7.64 -6.20
N GLY A 10 9.51 -8.20 -6.34
CA GLY A 10 10.00 -8.78 -7.59
C GLY A 10 10.43 -7.78 -8.68
N LYS A 11 10.35 -6.47 -8.41
CA LYS A 11 10.83 -5.41 -9.33
C LYS A 11 12.22 -4.93 -8.90
N PRO A 12 13.15 -4.69 -9.84
CA PRO A 12 14.44 -4.09 -9.52
C PRO A 12 14.23 -2.74 -8.84
N SER A 13 14.74 -2.60 -7.62
CA SER A 13 14.71 -1.31 -6.94
C SER A 13 15.88 -0.48 -7.47
N GLY A 14 15.64 0.77 -7.88
CA GLY A 14 16.69 1.71 -8.36
C GLY A 14 17.74 2.10 -7.28
N LEU A 15 17.68 1.47 -6.10
CA LEU A 15 18.59 1.66 -4.98
C LEU A 15 20.00 1.09 -5.23
N VAL A 16 20.26 0.52 -6.41
CA VAL A 16 21.55 -0.06 -6.84
C VAL A 16 22.73 0.94 -6.76
N GLY A 17 22.48 2.26 -6.65
CA GLY A 17 23.53 3.28 -6.56
C GLY A 17 23.84 3.83 -5.15
N ILE A 18 23.07 3.47 -4.12
CA ILE A 18 23.28 3.95 -2.74
C ILE A 18 23.61 2.72 -1.91
N SER A 19 24.74 2.77 -1.19
CA SER A 19 25.19 1.72 -0.26
C SER A 19 24.01 0.93 0.31
N SER A 20 23.96 -0.37 0.02
CA SER A 20 22.83 -1.27 0.27
C SER A 20 22.29 -1.17 1.71
N THR A 21 23.11 -0.73 2.66
CA THR A 21 22.74 -0.48 4.06
C THR A 21 21.82 0.73 4.27
N ASP A 22 22.00 1.83 3.53
CA ASP A 22 21.20 3.05 3.73
C ASP A 22 19.84 2.95 3.06
N ALA A 23 19.78 2.29 1.90
CA ALA A 23 18.54 1.90 1.23
C ALA A 23 17.65 1.01 2.14
N LEU A 24 18.25 0.03 2.82
CA LEU A 24 17.54 -0.85 3.77
C LEU A 24 17.11 -0.12 5.04
N ARG A 25 17.85 0.90 5.50
CA ARG A 25 17.47 1.74 6.65
C ARG A 25 16.30 2.67 6.35
N MET A 26 16.11 3.08 5.10
CA MET A 26 14.99 3.92 4.68
C MET A 26 13.67 3.14 4.57
N LEU A 27 13.74 1.82 4.38
CA LEU A 27 12.55 0.96 4.44
C LEU A 27 12.15 0.77 5.91
N GLN A 28 11.11 1.49 6.32
CA GLN A 28 10.48 1.28 7.62
C GLN A 28 10.07 -0.19 7.75
N GLY A 29 10.65 -0.92 8.72
CA GLY A 29 10.42 -2.36 8.90
C GLY A 29 8.94 -2.74 9.06
N ASP A 30 8.10 -1.80 9.48
CA ASP A 30 6.65 -1.97 9.57
C ASP A 30 5.99 -2.30 8.24
N LEU A 31 6.58 -1.86 7.12
CA LEU A 31 6.10 -2.08 5.76
C LEU A 31 6.56 -3.41 5.16
N ILE A 32 7.47 -4.15 5.80
CA ILE A 32 8.03 -5.40 5.27
C ILE A 32 7.21 -6.59 5.79
N ASP A 33 6.71 -7.42 4.88
CA ASP A 33 6.00 -8.67 5.21
C ASP A 33 7.00 -9.80 5.43
N LYS A 34 7.87 -10.01 4.43
CA LYS A 34 8.94 -11.01 4.47
C LYS A 34 10.12 -10.63 3.58
N VAL A 35 11.28 -11.21 3.88
CA VAL A 35 12.51 -11.08 3.09
C VAL A 35 12.89 -12.46 2.57
N GLU A 36 13.04 -12.58 1.25
CA GLU A 36 13.42 -13.82 0.58
C GLU A 36 14.86 -13.70 0.07
N VAL A 37 15.69 -14.70 0.37
CA VAL A 37 17.08 -14.76 -0.08
C VAL A 37 17.20 -15.84 -1.15
N ILE A 38 17.64 -15.46 -2.34
CA ILE A 38 17.79 -16.35 -3.49
C ILE A 38 19.29 -16.44 -3.80
N THR A 39 19.89 -17.55 -3.37
CA THR A 39 21.34 -17.84 -3.47
C THR A 39 21.74 -18.60 -4.75
N ASN A 40 20.78 -18.97 -5.59
CA ASN A 40 21.01 -19.62 -6.88
C ASN A 40 20.28 -18.85 -7.99
N PRO A 41 20.84 -17.73 -8.47
CA PRO A 41 20.29 -17.03 -9.62
C PRO A 41 20.35 -17.94 -10.85
N SER A 42 19.26 -18.01 -11.62
CA SER A 42 19.30 -18.65 -12.94
C SER A 42 20.25 -17.87 -13.88
N ALA A 43 20.79 -18.52 -14.90
CA ALA A 43 21.80 -17.98 -15.82
C ALA A 43 21.50 -16.59 -16.42
N ARG A 44 20.23 -16.15 -16.42
CA ARG A 44 19.83 -14.80 -16.86
C ARG A 44 20.25 -13.67 -15.91
N TYR A 45 20.55 -13.98 -14.64
CA TYR A 45 20.98 -13.02 -13.61
C TYR A 45 22.47 -13.16 -13.27
N ASP A 46 23.06 -14.34 -13.52
CA ASP A 46 24.49 -14.62 -13.31
C ASP A 46 25.39 -13.82 -14.27
N ALA A 47 24.86 -13.44 -15.44
CA ALA A 47 25.55 -12.64 -16.45
C ALA A 47 25.88 -11.19 -16.00
N GLU A 48 25.28 -10.70 -14.91
CA GLU A 48 25.53 -9.36 -14.34
C GLU A 48 26.53 -9.37 -13.16
N GLY A 49 27.07 -10.54 -12.77
CA GLY A 49 28.05 -10.67 -11.69
C GLY A 49 27.46 -10.52 -10.28
N GLU A 50 26.17 -10.74 -10.11
CA GLU A 50 25.45 -10.65 -8.83
C GLU A 50 25.44 -12.02 -8.10
N VAL A 51 25.96 -12.07 -6.87
CA VAL A 51 26.18 -13.28 -6.05
C VAL A 51 24.90 -13.75 -5.35
N GLY A 52 23.84 -12.94 -5.33
CA GLY A 52 22.56 -13.30 -4.74
C GLY A 52 21.51 -12.21 -4.92
N ILE A 53 20.25 -12.62 -4.87
CA ILE A 53 19.09 -11.73 -4.96
C ILE A 53 18.39 -11.70 -3.60
N ILE A 54 18.17 -10.50 -3.06
CA ILE A 54 17.31 -10.26 -1.89
C ILE A 54 16.00 -9.67 -2.40
N ASN A 55 14.88 -10.36 -2.19
CA ASN A 55 13.55 -9.87 -2.53
C ASN A 55 12.81 -9.45 -1.24
N ILE A 56 12.51 -8.16 -1.14
CA ILE A 56 11.73 -7.60 -0.04
C ILE A 56 10.27 -7.58 -0.48
N VAL A 57 9.43 -8.35 0.22
CA VAL A 57 7.99 -8.39 -0.01
C VAL A 57 7.32 -7.42 0.96
N LEU A 58 6.60 -6.44 0.44
CA LEU A 58 5.95 -5.43 1.27
C LEU A 58 4.62 -5.97 1.83
N LYS A 59 4.27 -5.55 3.06
CA LYS A 59 2.95 -5.79 3.65
C LYS A 59 1.92 -5.15 2.76
N LYS A 60 1.05 -5.97 2.19
CA LYS A 60 -0.18 -5.48 1.57
C LYS A 60 -1.07 -4.98 2.70
N GLN A 61 -0.98 -3.69 3.01
CA GLN A 61 -1.98 -2.94 3.79
C GLN A 61 -3.29 -2.88 2.98
N GLN A 62 -3.86 -4.05 2.76
CA GLN A 62 -5.26 -4.17 2.40
C GLN A 62 -6.00 -3.73 3.65
N ARG A 63 -6.33 -2.43 3.72
CA ARG A 63 -7.45 -1.94 4.55
C ARG A 63 -8.73 -2.56 3.99
N ASN A 64 -8.81 -3.88 4.09
CA ASN A 64 -9.98 -4.66 3.78
C ASN A 64 -10.91 -4.50 4.96
N GLY A 65 -12.15 -4.16 4.66
CA GLY A 65 -13.11 -3.91 5.71
C GLY A 65 -14.25 -3.04 5.24
N LEU A 66 -15.20 -2.88 6.15
CA LEU A 66 -16.33 -1.99 6.01
C LEU A 66 -16.03 -0.72 6.83
N ASN A 67 -16.08 0.42 6.18
CA ASN A 67 -15.95 1.73 6.79
C ASN A 67 -17.18 2.58 6.43
N GLY A 68 -17.77 3.23 7.42
CA GLY A 68 -18.97 4.03 7.22
C GLY A 68 -18.93 5.33 8.00
N SER A 69 -19.74 6.28 7.57
CA SER A 69 -19.98 7.53 8.29
C SER A 69 -21.46 7.87 8.29
N PHE A 70 -21.87 8.60 9.32
CA PHE A 70 -23.18 9.19 9.42
C PHE A 70 -22.99 10.67 9.73
N GLU A 71 -23.73 11.52 9.06
CA GLU A 71 -23.64 12.96 9.19
C GLU A 71 -25.03 13.54 9.41
N VAL A 72 -25.14 14.39 10.43
CA VAL A 72 -26.34 15.18 10.69
C VAL A 72 -25.95 16.65 10.61
N THR A 73 -26.65 17.38 9.76
CA THR A 73 -26.50 18.82 9.61
C THR A 73 -27.74 19.50 10.15
N THR A 74 -27.57 20.54 10.95
CA THR A 74 -28.65 21.40 11.42
C THR A 74 -28.13 22.83 11.52
N GLY A 75 -28.90 23.82 11.10
CA GLY A 75 -28.45 25.21 11.09
C GLY A 75 -29.59 26.20 10.84
N TYR A 76 -29.31 27.48 11.09
CA TYR A 76 -30.21 28.61 10.85
C TYR A 76 -29.66 29.48 9.69
N PRO A 77 -30.47 29.90 8.71
CA PRO A 77 -31.89 29.55 8.49
C PRO A 77 -32.10 28.05 8.22
N ASP A 78 -33.33 27.54 8.37
CA ASP A 78 -33.66 26.11 8.42
C ASP A 78 -32.92 25.28 7.36
N ASN A 79 -31.85 24.61 7.77
CA ASN A 79 -31.04 23.72 6.94
C ASN A 79 -30.73 22.46 7.74
N HIS A 80 -31.56 21.45 7.54
CA HIS A 80 -31.46 20.16 8.21
C HIS A 80 -31.12 19.09 7.19
N GLY A 81 -30.15 18.24 7.50
CA GLY A 81 -29.73 17.16 6.62
C GLY A 81 -29.32 15.95 7.42
N VAL A 82 -29.58 14.78 6.87
CA VAL A 82 -29.09 13.51 7.39
C VAL A 82 -28.51 12.74 6.23
N SER A 83 -27.28 12.30 6.35
CA SER A 83 -26.64 11.43 5.37
C SER A 83 -25.91 10.28 6.03
N PHE A 84 -25.82 9.18 5.29
CA PHE A 84 -25.16 7.96 5.68
C PHE A 84 -24.33 7.48 4.49
N SER A 85 -23.10 7.06 4.76
CA SER A 85 -22.21 6.52 3.74
C SER A 85 -21.55 5.24 4.23
N LEU A 86 -21.43 4.27 3.33
CA LEU A 86 -20.74 3.00 3.53
C LEU A 86 -19.76 2.78 2.39
N ASN A 87 -18.55 2.41 2.75
CA ASN A 87 -17.51 1.95 1.85
C ASN A 87 -17.10 0.54 2.28
N HIS A 88 -17.07 -0.40 1.34
CA HIS A 88 -16.57 -1.75 1.56
C HIS A 88 -15.44 -2.03 0.59
N ARG A 89 -14.24 -2.25 1.15
CA ARG A 89 -13.04 -2.55 0.37
C ARG A 89 -12.66 -4.02 0.56
N SER A 90 -12.59 -4.73 -0.55
CA SER A 90 -12.09 -6.09 -0.66
C SER A 90 -10.87 -6.13 -1.60
N ARG A 91 -10.16 -7.27 -1.62
CA ARG A 91 -8.92 -7.47 -2.39
C ARG A 91 -9.02 -7.13 -3.89
N HIS A 92 -10.19 -7.32 -4.48
CA HIS A 92 -10.42 -7.18 -5.92
C HIS A 92 -11.53 -6.18 -6.26
N VAL A 93 -12.30 -5.72 -5.27
CA VAL A 93 -13.51 -4.91 -5.48
C VAL A 93 -13.60 -3.82 -4.41
N ASN A 94 -13.99 -2.61 -4.81
CA ASN A 94 -14.33 -1.52 -3.91
C ASN A 94 -15.77 -1.07 -4.16
N LEU A 95 -16.63 -1.22 -3.17
CA LEU A 95 -18.06 -0.87 -3.21
C LEU A 95 -18.31 0.35 -2.34
N PHE A 96 -19.09 1.31 -2.82
CA PHE A 96 -19.51 2.49 -2.07
C PHE A 96 -21.02 2.70 -2.22
N SER A 97 -21.69 3.02 -1.12
CA SER A 97 -23.11 3.32 -1.03
C SER A 97 -23.31 4.54 -0.17
N SER A 98 -24.05 5.53 -0.66
CA SER A 98 -24.44 6.72 0.11
C SER A 98 -25.92 6.97 0.00
N TYR A 99 -26.50 7.44 1.10
CA TYR A 99 -27.90 7.78 1.20
C TYR A 99 -28.05 9.06 2.01
N GLY A 100 -28.90 9.99 1.59
CA GLY A 100 -29.09 11.22 2.33
C GLY A 100 -30.37 11.96 1.98
N PHE A 101 -30.87 12.70 2.97
CA PHE A 101 -32.03 13.58 2.89
C PHE A 101 -31.65 14.95 3.41
N ALA A 102 -32.08 16.00 2.71
CA ALA A 102 -31.86 17.37 3.12
C ALA A 102 -33.16 18.18 2.98
N TYR A 103 -33.48 18.93 4.02
CA TYR A 103 -34.54 19.92 4.05
C TYR A 103 -33.92 21.30 4.25
N ARG A 104 -34.14 22.19 3.29
CA ARG A 104 -33.71 23.58 3.35
C ARG A 104 -34.89 24.49 3.09
N ARG A 105 -35.14 25.43 4.00
CA ARG A 105 -36.10 26.52 3.79
C ARG A 105 -35.34 27.75 3.31
N ALA A 106 -35.86 28.37 2.25
CA ALA A 106 -35.35 29.62 1.69
C ALA A 106 -35.73 30.82 2.57
#